data_AF-A0A6U3S856-F1
#
_entry.id   AF-A0A6U3S856-F1
#
_cell.length_a   1.000
_cell.length_b   1.000
_cell.length_c   1.000
_cell.angle_alpha   90.00
_cell.angle_beta   90.00
_cell.angle_gamma   90.00
#
_symmetry.space_group_name_H-M   'P 1'
#
loop_
_entity.id
_entity.type
_entity.pdbx_description
1 polymer ?
#
loop_
_entity_poly.entity_id
_entity_poly.type
_entity_poly.pdbx_seq_one_letter_code
_entity_poly.pdbx_strand_id
1 'polypeptide(L)'
;MNFFGRKKKDTGASVTATPRVAKQADPAESIVKLREAIATQEKREEHLNRKMDALTKEAKEKMAKKDKKGALFSLKRKKMYEAEIDKIQNVKMTLETQVMNLESATQNAETFGAMKTGTDAMKKIRMDVGIEKVDDMMDDIREEMEVANEISNAIAQPIDPLMTDDDELLAELEGLEQDELEEEILTLPDAKLDLPDAPSSKLPEIQGATKDEEEELRKLEAEIAGM
;
A
#
# COMPACT_ATOMS: atom_id res chain seq x y z
N MET A 1 33.53 60.37 -39.58
CA MET A 1 32.46 59.43 -39.96
C MET A 1 31.31 59.55 -38.97
N ASN A 2 30.14 59.97 -39.45
CA ASN A 2 28.86 59.82 -38.75
C ASN A 2 28.53 58.34 -38.58
N PHE A 3 28.00 57.92 -37.43
CA PHE A 3 26.96 56.89 -37.37
C PHE A 3 26.08 57.08 -36.12
N PHE A 4 25.04 57.89 -36.31
CA PHE A 4 23.92 58.11 -35.40
C PHE A 4 23.02 56.86 -35.40
N GLY A 5 22.71 56.33 -34.23
CA GLY A 5 21.76 55.21 -34.04
C GLY A 5 20.80 55.50 -32.89
N ARG A 6 19.79 56.33 -33.16
CA ARG A 6 18.73 56.74 -32.22
C ARG A 6 17.81 55.54 -31.99
N LYS A 7 17.82 54.92 -30.81
CA LYS A 7 16.77 53.96 -30.40
C LYS A 7 15.78 54.65 -29.45
N LYS A 8 14.54 54.65 -29.89
CA LYS A 8 13.34 55.26 -29.34
C LYS A 8 13.07 54.69 -27.93
N LYS A 9 12.85 55.59 -26.96
CA LYS A 9 12.43 55.27 -25.60
C LYS A 9 10.96 54.86 -25.66
N ASP A 10 10.70 53.56 -25.63
CA ASP A 10 9.35 53.04 -25.51
C ASP A 10 8.92 53.16 -24.05
N THR A 11 8.01 54.09 -23.79
CA THR A 11 7.34 54.27 -22.51
C THR A 11 6.31 53.16 -22.35
N GLY A 12 6.79 51.96 -22.02
CA GLY A 12 5.95 50.85 -21.56
C GLY A 12 5.58 51.06 -20.10
N ALA A 13 4.29 51.13 -19.84
CA ALA A 13 3.66 51.38 -18.56
C ALA A 13 4.30 50.62 -17.39
N SER A 14 4.59 51.36 -16.32
CA SER A 14 4.78 50.83 -14.97
C SER A 14 3.47 50.15 -14.53
N VAL A 15 3.29 48.89 -14.90
CA VAL A 15 2.41 47.98 -14.17
C VAL A 15 3.07 47.74 -12.82
N THR A 16 2.65 48.53 -11.84
CA THR A 16 2.80 48.21 -10.42
C THR A 16 2.02 46.92 -10.16
N ALA A 17 2.61 45.77 -10.50
CA ALA A 17 2.21 44.50 -9.96
C ALA A 17 2.65 44.51 -8.49
N THR A 18 1.72 44.89 -7.61
CA THR A 18 1.81 44.54 -6.21
C THR A 18 2.05 43.03 -6.14
N PRO A 19 3.10 42.55 -5.44
CA PRO A 19 3.21 41.13 -5.19
C PRO A 19 2.02 40.79 -4.30
N ARG A 20 1.02 40.12 -4.87
CA ARG A 20 -0.02 39.47 -4.09
C ARG A 20 0.71 38.44 -3.26
N VAL A 21 1.00 38.78 -2.01
CA VAL A 21 1.51 37.83 -1.02
C VAL A 21 0.47 36.73 -0.99
N ALA A 22 0.76 35.62 -1.67
CA ALA A 22 -0.05 34.43 -1.57
C ALA A 22 -0.06 34.10 -0.08
N LYS A 23 -1.24 34.21 0.54
CA LYS A 23 -1.45 33.77 1.91
C LYS A 23 -0.94 32.33 1.94
N GLN A 24 0.18 32.09 2.65
CA GLN A 24 0.74 30.76 2.77
C GLN A 24 -0.40 29.85 3.22
N ALA A 25 -0.71 28.84 2.42
CA ALA A 25 -1.79 27.93 2.73
C ALA A 25 -1.44 27.24 4.06
N ASP A 26 -2.37 27.26 5.00
CA ASP A 26 -2.23 26.54 6.26
C ASP A 26 -2.03 25.05 5.91
N PRO A 27 -0.97 24.38 6.40
CA PRO A 27 -0.78 22.95 6.19
C PRO A 27 -2.01 22.13 6.58
N ALA A 28 -2.70 22.50 7.66
CA ALA A 28 -3.92 21.81 8.10
C ALA A 28 -5.06 21.97 7.08
N GLU A 29 -5.28 23.19 6.57
CA GLU A 29 -6.28 23.45 5.52
C GLU A 29 -5.95 22.69 4.23
N SER A 30 -4.66 22.56 3.92
CA SER A 30 -4.18 21.86 2.72
C SER A 30 -4.41 20.35 2.83
N ILE A 31 -4.12 19.75 4.00
CA ILE A 31 -4.41 18.35 4.29
C ILE A 31 -5.91 18.06 4.16
N VAL A 32 -6.78 18.92 4.71
CA VAL A 32 -8.24 18.76 4.58
C VAL A 32 -8.67 18.74 3.10
N LYS A 33 -8.19 19.69 2.29
CA LYS A 33 -8.51 19.74 0.86
C LYS A 33 -8.02 18.51 0.08
N LEU A 34 -6.85 17.99 0.42
CA LEU A 34 -6.33 16.76 -0.19
C LEU A 34 -7.22 15.56 0.16
N ARG A 35 -7.63 15.43 1.43
CA ARG A 35 -8.56 14.38 1.87
C ARG A 35 -9.94 14.49 1.20
N GLU A 36 -10.46 15.71 1.04
CA GLU A 36 -11.69 15.95 0.28
C GLU A 36 -11.55 15.55 -1.20
N ALA A 37 -10.39 15.81 -1.81
CA ALA A 37 -10.09 15.40 -3.18
C ALA A 37 -10.05 13.87 -3.30
N ILE A 38 -9.43 13.16 -2.34
CA ILE A 38 -9.43 11.69 -2.26
C ILE A 38 -10.87 11.16 -2.19
N ALA A 39 -11.67 11.67 -1.25
CA ALA A 39 -13.07 11.27 -1.11
C ALA A 39 -13.91 11.54 -2.38
N THR A 40 -13.57 12.57 -3.13
CA THR A 40 -14.20 12.86 -4.43
C THR A 40 -13.80 11.82 -5.49
N GLN A 41 -12.53 11.42 -5.52
CA GLN A 41 -12.06 10.36 -6.41
C GLN A 41 -12.71 9.01 -6.08
N GLU A 42 -12.87 8.66 -4.81
CA GLU A 42 -13.56 7.44 -4.37
C GLU A 42 -15.01 7.38 -4.85
N LYS A 43 -15.76 8.48 -4.70
CA LYS A 43 -17.13 8.56 -5.22
C LYS A 43 -17.18 8.40 -6.74
N ARG A 44 -16.17 8.91 -7.46
CA ARG A 44 -16.07 8.76 -8.91
C ARG A 44 -15.76 7.31 -9.29
N GLU A 45 -14.83 6.66 -8.59
CA GLU A 45 -14.49 5.25 -8.76
C GLU A 45 -15.73 4.36 -8.54
N GLU A 46 -16.47 4.56 -7.44
CA GLU A 46 -17.71 3.84 -7.16
C GLU A 46 -18.75 4.00 -8.27
N HIS A 47 -18.92 5.21 -8.78
CA HIS A 47 -19.83 5.48 -9.90
C HIS A 47 -19.41 4.77 -11.20
N LEU A 48 -18.11 4.69 -11.48
CA LEU A 48 -17.60 3.97 -12.64
C LEU A 48 -17.77 2.45 -12.49
N ASN A 49 -17.54 1.91 -11.29
CA ASN A 49 -17.80 0.50 -10.98
C ASN A 49 -19.27 0.13 -11.24
N ARG A 50 -20.22 0.92 -10.73
CA ARG A 50 -21.65 0.71 -11.00
C ARG A 50 -21.98 0.73 -12.51
N LYS A 51 -21.32 1.60 -13.29
CA LYS A 51 -21.48 1.63 -14.75
C LYS A 51 -20.90 0.38 -15.42
N MET A 52 -19.78 -0.13 -14.93
CA MET A 52 -19.18 -1.38 -15.44
C MET A 52 -20.09 -2.58 -15.17
N ASP A 53 -20.72 -2.65 -14.01
CA ASP A 53 -21.70 -3.70 -13.69
C ASP A 53 -22.91 -3.64 -14.61
N ALA A 54 -23.44 -2.44 -14.86
CA ALA A 54 -24.55 -2.23 -15.79
C ALA A 54 -24.17 -2.66 -17.22
N LEU A 55 -22.97 -2.30 -17.70
CA LEU A 55 -22.46 -2.73 -19.01
C LEU A 55 -22.23 -4.23 -19.11
N THR A 56 -21.84 -4.87 -17.99
CA THR A 56 -21.69 -6.32 -17.91
C THR A 56 -23.03 -7.02 -18.05
N LYS A 57 -24.06 -6.53 -17.36
CA LYS A 57 -25.44 -7.02 -17.50
C LYS A 57 -25.96 -6.83 -18.92
N GLU A 58 -25.78 -5.64 -19.49
CA GLU A 58 -26.17 -5.32 -20.87
C GLU A 58 -25.47 -6.23 -21.89
N ALA A 59 -24.17 -6.51 -21.72
CA ALA A 59 -23.44 -7.42 -22.60
C ALA A 59 -23.99 -8.85 -22.55
N LYS A 60 -24.33 -9.35 -21.34
CA LYS A 60 -24.96 -10.67 -21.16
C LYS A 60 -26.33 -10.74 -21.83
N GLU A 61 -27.17 -9.71 -21.65
CA GLU A 61 -28.49 -9.63 -22.28
C GLU A 61 -28.42 -9.61 -23.82
N LYS A 62 -27.48 -8.85 -24.39
CA LYS A 62 -27.27 -8.80 -25.84
C LYS A 62 -26.76 -10.13 -26.39
N MET A 63 -25.86 -10.81 -25.65
CA MET A 63 -25.43 -12.17 -26.01
C MET A 63 -26.59 -13.17 -26.01
N ALA A 64 -27.49 -13.12 -25.03
CA ALA A 64 -28.68 -13.96 -25.00
C ALA A 64 -29.59 -13.72 -26.22
N LYS A 65 -29.65 -12.49 -26.72
CA LYS A 65 -30.36 -12.11 -27.96
C LYS A 65 -29.57 -12.40 -29.24
N LYS A 66 -28.42 -13.09 -29.15
CA LYS A 66 -27.47 -13.37 -30.25
C LYS A 66 -26.88 -12.12 -30.92
N ASP A 67 -26.97 -10.95 -30.29
CA ASP A 67 -26.34 -9.71 -30.76
C ASP A 67 -24.89 -9.62 -30.27
N LYS A 68 -24.00 -10.32 -30.98
CA LYS A 68 -22.56 -10.33 -30.66
C LYS A 68 -21.91 -8.95 -30.82
N LYS A 69 -22.34 -8.16 -31.80
CA LYS A 69 -21.74 -6.83 -32.07
C LYS A 69 -22.08 -5.85 -30.94
N GLY A 70 -23.33 -5.83 -30.50
CA GLY A 70 -23.75 -4.99 -29.39
C GLY A 70 -23.14 -5.40 -28.06
N ALA A 71 -22.97 -6.71 -27.80
CA ALA A 71 -22.28 -7.18 -26.61
C ALA A 71 -20.80 -6.77 -26.59
N LEU A 72 -20.10 -6.93 -27.73
CA LEU A 72 -18.72 -6.48 -27.88
C LEU A 72 -18.58 -4.97 -27.63
N PHE A 73 -19.54 -4.17 -28.11
CA PHE A 73 -19.55 -2.72 -27.88
C PHE A 73 -19.71 -2.38 -26.38
N SER A 74 -20.60 -3.05 -25.66
CA SER A 74 -20.76 -2.86 -24.21
C SER A 74 -19.47 -3.25 -23.44
N LEU A 75 -18.81 -4.35 -23.82
CA LEU A 75 -17.52 -4.75 -23.23
C LEU A 75 -16.39 -3.76 -23.53
N LYS A 76 -16.34 -3.18 -24.74
CA LYS A 76 -15.36 -2.12 -25.06
C LYS A 76 -15.55 -0.89 -24.17
N ARG A 77 -16.80 -0.49 -23.92
CA ARG A 77 -17.10 0.61 -22.99
C ARG A 77 -16.70 0.27 -21.55
N LYS A 78 -16.90 -0.99 -21.12
CA LYS A 78 -16.45 -1.47 -19.81
C LYS A 78 -14.94 -1.30 -19.66
N LYS A 79 -14.16 -1.77 -20.64
CA LYS A 79 -12.69 -1.59 -20.65
C LYS A 79 -12.23 -0.14 -20.59
N MET A 80 -12.97 0.79 -21.18
CA MET A 80 -12.65 2.22 -21.07
C MET A 80 -12.85 2.76 -19.66
N TYR A 81 -13.82 2.23 -18.90
CA TYR A 81 -14.02 2.59 -17.49
C TYR A 81 -13.00 1.91 -16.57
N GLU A 82 -12.61 0.66 -16.85
CA GLU A 82 -11.49 -0.02 -16.17
C GLU A 82 -10.22 0.86 -16.24
N ALA A 83 -9.81 1.25 -17.45
CA ALA A 83 -8.63 2.10 -17.63
C ALA A 83 -8.75 3.50 -16.98
N GLU A 84 -9.96 3.98 -16.71
CA GLU A 84 -10.17 5.24 -16.00
C GLU A 84 -10.08 5.03 -14.48
N ILE A 85 -10.55 3.90 -13.96
CA ILE A 85 -10.39 3.50 -12.56
C ILE A 85 -8.91 3.35 -12.22
N ASP A 86 -8.12 2.69 -13.07
CA ASP A 86 -6.68 2.55 -12.85
C ASP A 86 -5.99 3.92 -12.69
N LYS A 87 -6.39 4.92 -13.48
CA LYS A 87 -5.87 6.29 -13.33
C LYS A 87 -6.32 6.93 -12.02
N ILE A 88 -7.58 6.73 -11.62
CA ILE A 88 -8.12 7.25 -10.36
C ILE A 88 -7.32 6.66 -9.18
N GLN A 89 -7.02 5.37 -9.20
CA GLN A 89 -6.22 4.71 -8.15
C GLN A 89 -4.82 5.32 -8.05
N ASN A 90 -4.13 5.51 -9.18
CA ASN A 90 -2.83 6.19 -9.21
C ASN A 90 -2.90 7.63 -8.65
N VAL A 91 -3.96 8.37 -8.98
CA VAL A 91 -4.17 9.73 -8.45
C VAL A 91 -4.42 9.70 -6.94
N LYS A 92 -5.23 8.75 -6.43
CA LYS A 92 -5.47 8.60 -4.99
C LYS A 92 -4.18 8.33 -4.23
N MET A 93 -3.37 7.37 -4.67
CA MET A 93 -2.07 7.05 -4.05
C MET A 93 -1.15 8.28 -4.02
N THR A 94 -1.14 9.07 -5.10
CA THR A 94 -0.36 10.33 -5.16
C THR A 94 -0.86 11.34 -4.13
N LEU A 95 -2.18 11.49 -3.97
CA LEU A 95 -2.78 12.41 -3.00
C LEU A 95 -2.52 11.95 -1.55
N GLU A 96 -2.62 10.65 -1.28
CA GLU A 96 -2.31 10.05 0.04
C GLU A 96 -0.84 10.29 0.41
N THR A 97 0.07 10.07 -0.53
CA THR A 97 1.50 10.38 -0.35
C THR A 97 1.71 11.87 -0.02
N GLN A 98 0.98 12.77 -0.67
CA GLN A 98 1.05 14.21 -0.37
C GLN A 98 0.53 14.56 1.03
N VAL A 99 -0.54 13.89 1.49
CA VAL A 99 -1.05 14.04 2.86
C VAL A 99 0.02 13.63 3.86
N MET A 100 0.60 12.43 3.71
CA MET A 100 1.66 11.94 4.60
C MET A 100 2.87 12.88 4.64
N ASN A 101 3.30 13.37 3.47
CA ASN A 101 4.42 14.32 3.38
C ASN A 101 4.13 15.65 4.09
N LEU A 102 2.90 16.17 3.99
CA LEU A 102 2.52 17.40 4.70
C LEU A 102 2.42 17.20 6.21
N GLU A 103 1.92 16.06 6.65
CA GLU A 103 1.86 15.69 8.07
C GLU A 103 3.27 15.59 8.66
N SER A 104 4.18 14.88 7.97
CA SER A 104 5.60 14.80 8.34
C SER A 104 6.27 16.17 8.35
N ALA A 105 6.03 17.00 7.33
CA ALA A 105 6.58 18.35 7.28
C ALA A 105 6.08 19.23 8.44
N THR A 106 4.83 19.06 8.85
CA THR A 106 4.25 19.78 10.00
C THR A 106 4.93 19.36 11.29
N GLN A 107 5.09 18.05 11.52
CA GLN A 107 5.79 17.52 12.70
C GLN A 107 7.27 17.95 12.75
N ASN A 108 7.95 17.95 11.60
CA ASN A 108 9.33 18.43 11.49
C ASN A 108 9.44 19.92 11.82
N ALA A 109 8.47 20.73 11.37
CA ALA A 109 8.42 22.15 11.70
C ALA A 109 8.21 22.40 13.20
N GLU A 110 7.35 21.61 13.86
CA GLU A 110 7.15 21.66 15.31
C GLU A 110 8.42 21.28 16.08
N THR A 111 9.08 20.20 15.66
CA THR A 111 10.37 19.76 16.24
C THR A 111 11.42 20.85 16.12
N PHE A 112 11.55 21.46 14.94
CA PHE A 112 12.46 22.57 14.73
C PHE A 112 12.10 23.79 15.61
N GLY A 113 10.81 24.07 15.79
CA GLY A 113 10.33 25.11 16.71
C GLY A 113 10.75 24.86 18.16
N ALA A 114 10.67 23.62 18.63
CA ALA A 114 11.14 23.22 19.95
C ALA A 114 12.66 23.37 20.10
N MET A 115 13.43 22.90 19.09
CA MET A 115 14.89 23.05 19.06
C MET A 115 15.31 24.52 19.10
N LYS A 116 14.60 25.39 18.37
CA LYS A 116 14.85 26.83 18.38
C LYS A 116 14.60 27.43 19.77
N THR A 117 13.48 27.08 20.40
CA THR A 117 13.15 27.52 21.76
C THR A 117 14.21 27.09 22.77
N GLY A 118 14.65 25.83 22.71
CA GLY A 118 15.75 25.32 23.55
C GLY A 118 17.06 26.07 23.30
N THR A 119 17.41 26.30 22.04
CA THR A 119 18.61 27.06 21.65
C THR A 119 18.57 28.49 22.19
N ASP A 120 17.43 29.18 22.10
CA ASP A 120 17.29 30.55 22.59
C ASP A 120 17.32 30.62 24.13
N ALA A 121 16.75 29.62 24.83
CA ALA A 121 16.89 29.48 26.27
C ALA A 121 18.36 29.28 26.69
N MET A 122 19.08 28.40 25.98
CA MET A 122 20.51 28.18 26.22
C MET A 122 21.32 29.46 26.01
N LYS A 123 21.07 30.21 24.92
CA LYS A 123 21.72 31.52 24.70
C LYS A 123 21.50 32.49 25.87
N LYS A 124 20.28 32.53 26.42
CA LYS A 124 19.97 33.38 27.57
C LYS A 124 20.76 32.96 28.82
N ILE A 125 20.81 31.66 29.11
CA ILE A 125 21.66 31.13 30.20
C ILE A 125 23.12 31.52 29.99
N ARG A 126 23.64 31.44 28.75
CA ARG A 126 25.00 31.86 28.42
C ARG A 126 25.27 33.33 28.80
N MET A 127 24.30 34.21 28.54
CA MET A 127 24.39 35.63 28.86
C MET A 127 24.33 35.89 30.38
N ASP A 128 23.52 35.13 31.12
CA ASP A 128 23.30 35.33 32.55
C ASP A 128 24.44 34.74 33.44
N VAL A 129 25.09 33.66 33.00
CA VAL A 129 26.16 32.95 33.77
C VAL A 129 27.57 33.51 33.53
N GLY A 130 27.78 34.24 32.43
CA GLY A 130 29.07 34.78 32.01
C GLY A 130 29.78 33.86 31.01
N ILE A 131 30.20 34.42 29.87
CA ILE A 131 30.70 33.70 28.67
C ILE A 131 31.83 32.72 28.98
N GLU A 132 32.76 33.07 29.87
CA GLU A 132 33.95 32.25 30.16
C GLU A 132 33.63 30.93 30.86
N LYS A 133 32.70 30.91 31.81
CA LYS A 133 32.29 29.66 32.50
C LYS A 133 31.36 28.79 31.66
N VAL A 134 30.81 29.36 30.59
CA VAL A 134 29.84 28.73 29.72
C VAL A 134 30.54 27.96 28.61
N ASP A 135 31.69 28.42 28.11
CA ASP A 135 32.47 27.67 27.13
C ASP A 135 32.97 26.35 27.75
N ASP A 136 33.54 26.39 28.97
CA ASP A 136 33.92 25.18 29.72
C ASP A 136 32.74 24.21 29.90
N MET A 137 31.59 24.71 30.37
CA MET A 137 30.40 23.89 30.56
C MET A 137 29.79 23.37 29.24
N MET A 138 29.97 24.08 28.12
CA MET A 138 29.48 23.65 26.81
C MET A 138 30.39 22.61 26.16
N ASP A 139 31.68 22.62 26.47
CA ASP A 139 32.59 21.54 26.10
C ASP A 139 32.26 20.28 26.92
N ASP A 140 32.00 20.39 28.24
CA ASP A 140 31.51 19.27 29.05
C ASP A 140 30.17 18.70 28.53
N ILE A 141 29.22 19.57 28.14
CA ILE A 141 27.93 19.15 27.56
C ILE A 141 28.12 18.51 26.18
N ARG A 142 29.08 18.96 25.37
CA ARG A 142 29.38 18.34 24.07
C ARG A 142 29.96 16.95 24.25
N GLU A 143 30.88 16.75 25.18
CA GLU A 143 31.40 15.42 25.52
C GLU A 143 30.25 14.49 25.94
N GLU A 144 29.37 14.91 26.86
CA GLU A 144 28.22 14.11 27.29
C GLU A 144 27.20 13.86 26.17
N MET A 145 26.96 14.84 25.29
CA MET A 145 26.07 14.67 24.13
C MET A 145 26.69 13.75 23.07
N GLU A 146 28.01 13.75 22.89
CA GLU A 146 28.70 12.79 22.02
C GLU A 146 28.60 11.38 22.59
N VAL A 147 28.78 11.19 23.90
CA VAL A 147 28.56 9.91 24.58
C VAL A 147 27.10 9.45 24.42
N ALA A 148 26.14 10.34 24.65
CA ALA A 148 24.72 10.03 24.48
C ALA A 148 24.37 9.68 23.02
N ASN A 149 24.96 10.36 22.03
CA ASN A 149 24.77 10.03 20.62
C ASN A 149 25.47 8.72 20.23
N GLU A 150 26.63 8.40 20.81
CA GLU A 150 27.32 7.13 20.58
C GLU A 150 26.51 5.96 21.15
N ILE A 151 25.90 6.14 22.34
CA ILE A 151 24.94 5.19 22.92
C ILE A 151 23.69 5.08 22.05
N SER A 152 23.12 6.20 21.63
CA SER A 152 21.91 6.21 20.81
C SER A 152 22.16 5.60 19.43
N ASN A 153 23.32 5.83 18.82
CA ASN A 153 23.74 5.19 17.57
C ASN A 153 24.01 3.70 17.75
N ALA A 154 24.56 3.27 18.89
CA ALA A 154 24.72 1.85 19.20
C ALA A 154 23.38 1.14 19.38
N ILE A 155 22.35 1.84 19.86
CA ILE A 155 20.98 1.33 20.02
C ILE A 155 20.18 1.42 18.72
N ALA A 156 20.35 2.51 17.97
CA ALA A 156 19.65 2.81 16.73
C ALA A 156 20.35 2.24 15.50
N GLN A 157 21.47 1.50 15.67
CA GLN A 157 22.00 0.64 14.61
C GLN A 157 20.85 -0.24 14.13
N PRO A 158 20.30 0.02 12.95
CA PRO A 158 19.14 -0.71 12.50
C PRO A 158 19.58 -2.12 12.17
N ILE A 159 18.86 -3.12 12.67
CA ILE A 159 18.70 -4.35 11.89
C ILE A 159 17.86 -3.87 10.68
N ASP A 160 18.55 -3.62 9.58
CA ASP A 160 18.12 -2.89 8.38
C ASP A 160 16.59 -2.94 8.07
N PRO A 161 15.84 -1.86 8.33
CA PRO A 161 14.43 -1.72 7.96
C PRO A 161 14.22 -1.21 6.53
N LEU A 162 15.30 -0.96 5.78
CA LEU A 162 15.22 -0.45 4.39
C LEU A 162 15.28 -1.59 3.35
N MET A 163 15.31 -2.84 3.81
CA MET A 163 15.33 -4.07 3.00
C MET A 163 14.00 -4.82 3.03
N THR A 164 12.88 -4.19 3.41
CA THR A 164 11.58 -4.85 3.23
C THR A 164 11.29 -4.90 1.72
N ASP A 165 11.65 -6.03 1.14
CA ASP A 165 11.46 -6.37 -0.26
C ASP A 165 9.96 -6.38 -0.57
N ASP A 166 9.58 -6.04 -1.80
CA ASP A 166 8.18 -6.15 -2.23
C ASP A 166 7.68 -7.60 -2.05
N ASP A 167 8.59 -8.57 -2.14
CA ASP A 167 8.33 -9.99 -1.87
C ASP A 167 8.00 -10.28 -0.39
N GLU A 168 8.60 -9.54 0.56
CA GLU A 168 8.30 -9.66 1.99
C GLU A 168 6.92 -9.08 2.33
N LEU A 169 6.57 -7.94 1.72
CA LEU A 169 5.24 -7.35 1.84
C LEU A 169 4.16 -8.21 1.19
N LEU A 170 4.46 -8.86 0.06
CA LEU A 170 3.55 -9.81 -0.57
C LEU A 170 3.31 -11.04 0.31
N ALA A 171 4.34 -11.54 0.99
CA ALA A 171 4.20 -12.65 1.93
C ALA A 171 3.37 -12.26 3.16
N GLU A 172 3.55 -11.06 3.69
CA GLU A 172 2.72 -10.53 4.79
C GLU A 172 1.25 -10.39 4.35
N LEU A 173 1.01 -9.89 3.14
CA LEU A 173 -0.34 -9.76 2.58
C LEU A 173 -1.02 -11.13 2.39
N GLU A 174 -0.30 -12.14 1.89
CA GLU A 174 -0.82 -13.51 1.76
C GLU A 174 -1.17 -14.12 3.13
N GLY A 175 -0.37 -13.83 4.16
CA GLY A 175 -0.67 -14.23 5.53
C GLY A 175 -1.97 -13.64 6.06
N LEU A 176 -2.20 -12.34 5.84
CA LEU A 176 -3.43 -11.66 6.27
C LEU A 176 -4.68 -12.19 5.55
N GLU A 177 -4.58 -12.52 4.25
CA GLU A 177 -5.69 -13.15 3.50
C GLU A 177 -6.00 -14.56 4.03
N GLN A 178 -4.98 -15.32 4.43
CA GLN A 178 -5.16 -16.65 4.99
C GLN A 178 -5.80 -16.60 6.39
N ASP A 179 -5.39 -15.64 7.23
CA ASP A 179 -5.99 -15.42 8.55
C ASP A 179 -7.48 -15.04 8.44
N GLU A 180 -7.85 -14.19 7.48
CA GLU A 180 -9.26 -13.82 7.24
C GLU A 180 -10.09 -15.02 6.74
N LEU A 181 -9.54 -15.85 5.84
CA LEU A 181 -10.18 -17.09 5.39
C LEU A 181 -10.37 -18.10 6.53
N GLU A 182 -9.38 -18.22 7.42
CA GLU A 182 -9.45 -19.13 8.56
C GLU A 182 -10.49 -18.65 9.58
N GLU A 183 -10.58 -17.35 9.82
CA GLU A 183 -11.64 -16.74 10.63
C GLU A 183 -13.03 -16.90 9.98
N GLU A 184 -13.14 -16.77 8.66
CA GLU A 184 -14.39 -17.03 7.93
C GLU A 184 -14.79 -18.52 8.06
N ILE A 185 -13.85 -19.45 7.92
CA ILE A 185 -14.11 -20.89 8.08
C ILE A 185 -14.52 -21.25 9.51
N LEU A 186 -13.92 -20.62 10.52
CA LEU A 186 -14.27 -20.83 11.93
C LEU A 186 -15.63 -20.21 12.31
N THR A 187 -16.09 -19.22 11.56
CA THR A 187 -17.39 -18.58 11.76
C THR A 187 -18.51 -19.18 10.92
N LEU A 188 -18.19 -20.04 9.94
CA LEU A 188 -19.18 -20.87 9.25
C LEU A 188 -19.86 -21.80 10.26
N PRO A 189 -21.19 -21.79 10.37
CA PRO A 189 -21.90 -22.71 11.26
C PRO A 189 -21.62 -24.13 10.79
N ASP A 190 -21.25 -25.03 11.72
CA ASP A 190 -21.04 -26.47 11.50
C ASP A 190 -22.05 -27.01 10.48
N ALA A 191 -21.65 -27.05 9.21
CA ALA A 191 -22.46 -27.65 8.18
C ALA A 191 -22.37 -29.14 8.48
N LYS A 192 -23.42 -29.69 9.10
CA LYS A 192 -23.62 -31.14 9.17
C LYS A 192 -23.52 -31.65 7.73
N LEU A 193 -22.35 -32.15 7.37
CA LEU A 193 -22.13 -32.86 6.13
C LEU A 193 -22.96 -34.14 6.27
N ASP A 194 -24.13 -34.17 5.64
CA ASP A 194 -24.90 -35.40 5.42
C ASP A 194 -24.10 -36.26 4.43
N LEU A 195 -23.06 -36.90 4.96
CA LEU A 195 -22.31 -37.91 4.25
C LEU A 195 -23.21 -39.16 4.14
N PRO A 196 -23.38 -39.73 2.94
CA PRO A 196 -24.15 -40.94 2.78
C PRO A 196 -23.51 -42.09 3.55
N ASP A 197 -24.33 -42.90 4.23
CA ASP A 197 -23.87 -44.10 4.92
C ASP A 197 -23.02 -44.98 3.99
N ALA A 198 -21.86 -45.41 4.48
CA ALA A 198 -21.00 -46.32 3.73
C ALA A 198 -21.77 -47.62 3.43
N PRO A 199 -21.76 -48.11 2.17
CA PRO A 199 -22.52 -49.30 1.80
C PRO A 199 -22.03 -50.53 2.58
N SER A 200 -22.93 -51.14 3.37
CA SER A 200 -22.64 -52.32 4.19
C SER A 200 -22.79 -53.67 3.46
N SER A 201 -22.94 -53.64 2.13
CA SER A 201 -23.08 -54.87 1.34
C SER A 201 -21.77 -55.64 1.31
N LYS A 202 -21.80 -56.92 1.72
CA LYS A 202 -20.68 -57.85 1.52
C LYS A 202 -20.26 -57.83 0.05
N LEU A 203 -18.96 -57.71 -0.19
CA LEU A 203 -18.40 -57.81 -1.54
C LEU A 203 -18.80 -59.16 -2.17
N PRO A 204 -19.11 -59.19 -3.48
CA PRO A 204 -19.40 -60.42 -4.18
C PRO A 204 -18.19 -61.37 -4.12
N GLU A 205 -18.40 -62.60 -3.67
CA GLU A 205 -17.43 -63.68 -3.83
C GLU A 205 -17.21 -63.94 -5.31
N ILE A 206 -15.96 -63.77 -5.75
CA ILE A 206 -15.54 -64.10 -7.11
C ILE A 206 -15.59 -65.63 -7.24
N GLN A 207 -16.67 -66.15 -7.84
CA GLN A 207 -16.74 -67.55 -8.27
C GLN A 207 -15.93 -67.69 -9.55
N GLY A 208 -14.67 -68.11 -9.42
CA GLY A 208 -13.81 -68.28 -10.59
C GLY A 208 -12.38 -68.72 -10.35
N ALA A 209 -11.97 -69.12 -9.14
CA ALA A 209 -10.69 -69.81 -8.97
C ALA A 209 -10.82 -71.21 -9.60
N THR A 210 -10.29 -71.39 -10.80
CA THR A 210 -10.11 -72.74 -11.35
C THR A 210 -9.14 -73.47 -10.43
N LYS A 211 -9.38 -74.77 -10.21
CA LYS A 211 -8.54 -75.61 -9.33
C LYS A 211 -7.06 -75.59 -9.72
N ASP A 212 -6.77 -75.22 -10.96
CA ASP A 212 -5.42 -75.09 -11.51
C ASP A 212 -4.67 -73.89 -10.88
N GLU A 213 -5.34 -72.77 -10.58
CA GLU A 213 -4.73 -71.59 -9.97
C GLU A 213 -4.39 -71.82 -8.48
N GLU A 214 -5.22 -72.58 -7.75
CA GLU A 214 -4.93 -72.98 -6.36
C GLU A 214 -3.74 -73.96 -6.27
N GLU A 215 -3.56 -74.83 -7.29
CA GLU A 215 -2.44 -75.76 -7.34
C GLU A 215 -1.11 -75.05 -7.69
N GLU A 216 -1.15 -74.03 -8.55
CA GLU A 216 0.02 -73.19 -8.85
C GLU A 216 0.44 -72.34 -7.64
N LEU A 217 -0.52 -71.75 -6.91
CA LEU A 217 -0.25 -70.98 -5.69
C LEU A 217 0.37 -71.86 -4.59
N ARG A 218 -0.11 -73.09 -4.39
CA ARG A 218 0.48 -74.02 -3.40
C ARG A 218 1.89 -74.47 -3.77
N LYS A 219 2.21 -74.61 -5.07
CA LYS A 219 3.57 -74.92 -5.52
C LYS A 219 4.53 -73.76 -5.23
N LEU A 220 4.10 -72.53 -5.50
CA LEU A 220 4.89 -71.32 -5.21
C LEU A 220 5.14 -71.15 -3.70
N GLU A 221 4.13 -71.38 -2.86
CA GLU A 221 4.30 -71.30 -1.40
C GLU A 221 5.23 -72.39 -0.84
N ALA A 222 5.17 -73.62 -1.39
CA ALA A 222 6.05 -74.70 -0.97
C ALA A 222 7.51 -74.48 -1.38
N GLU A 223 7.75 -73.81 -2.52
CA GLU A 223 9.09 -73.45 -2.99
C GLU A 223 9.73 -72.37 -2.13
N ILE A 224 8.94 -71.38 -1.68
CA ILE A 224 9.42 -70.29 -0.81
C ILE A 224 9.65 -70.77 0.63
N ALA A 225 8.86 -71.73 1.12
CA ALA A 225 9.01 -72.28 2.48
C ALA A 225 10.13 -73.34 2.60
N GLY A 226 10.74 -73.74 1.49
CA GLY A 226 11.79 -74.77 1.42
C GLY A 226 13.22 -74.27 1.20
N MET A 227 13.45 -72.95 1.15
CA MET A 227 14.78 -72.33 1.07
C MET A 227 15.26 -71.77 2.42
#